data_AF-G7HV08-F1
#
_entry.id   AF-G7HV08-F1
#
_cell.length_a   1.000
_cell.length_b   1.000
_cell.length_c   1.000
_cell.angle_alpha   90.00
_cell.angle_beta   90.00
_cell.angle_gamma   90.00
#
_symmetry.space_group_name_H-M   'P 1'
#
loop_
_entity.id
_entity.type
_entity.pdbx_description
1 polymer ?
#
loop_
_entity_poly.entity_id
_entity_poly.type
_entity_poly.pdbx_seq_one_letter_code
_entity_poly.pdbx_strand_id
1 'polypeptide(L)' 'MTHPVPRDPRQLAVTPEELNQSIEEILAEPAEDLSAQAEQLNQAHELLRAALQEN' A
#
# COMPACT_ATOMS: atom_id res chain seq x y z
N MET A 1 26.27 0.35 -22.65
CA MET A 1 26.49 -0.21 -21.31
C MET A 1 25.67 0.64 -20.35
N THR A 2 24.47 0.20 -19.99
CA THR A 2 23.60 0.92 -19.07
C THR A 2 24.04 0.60 -17.64
N HIS A 3 24.62 1.59 -16.96
CA HIS A 3 25.01 1.47 -15.56
C HIS A 3 23.74 1.38 -14.70
N PRO A 4 23.65 0.45 -13.73
CA PRO A 4 22.51 0.40 -12.82
C PRO A 4 22.50 1.67 -11.96
N VAL A 5 21.36 2.36 -11.95
CA VAL A 5 21.14 3.55 -11.12
C VAL A 5 21.35 3.17 -9.66
N PRO A 6 22.15 3.91 -8.87
CA PRO A 6 22.31 3.66 -7.44
C PRO A 6 20.94 3.74 -6.77
N ARG A 7 20.52 2.66 -6.12
CA ARG A 7 19.30 2.63 -5.33
C ARG A 7 19.56 3.44 -4.07
N ASP A 8 19.02 4.66 -4.03
CA ASP A 8 19.18 5.56 -2.88
C ASP A 8 18.57 4.91 -1.63
N PRO A 9 19.35 4.63 -0.57
CA PRO A 9 18.85 3.97 0.64
C PRO A 9 17.93 4.86 1.48
N ARG A 10 17.71 6.11 1.04
CA ARG A 10 16.77 7.08 1.65
C ARG A 10 15.48 7.23 0.84
N GLN A 11 15.36 6.58 -0.31
CA GLN A 11 14.06 6.47 -0.96
C GLN A 11 13.20 5.55 -0.10
N LEU A 12 12.16 6.14 0.49
CA LEU A 12 11.04 5.39 1.02
C LEU A 12 10.64 4.32 0.00
N ALA A 13 10.54 3.06 0.44
CA ALA A 13 10.17 1.96 -0.44
C ALA A 13 8.77 2.13 -1.05
N VAL A 14 7.92 2.91 -0.40
CA VAL A 14 6.58 3.28 -0.83
C VAL A 14 6.35 4.75 -0.48
N THR A 15 5.99 5.57 -1.47
CA THR A 15 5.59 6.95 -1.20
C THR A 15 4.18 7.00 -0.58
N PRO A 16 3.83 8.05 0.17
CA PRO A 16 2.48 8.22 0.69
C PRO A 16 1.40 8.22 -0.40
N GLU A 17 1.73 8.72 -1.59
CA GLU A 17 0.81 8.73 -2.74
C GLU A 17 0.56 7.32 -3.29
N GLU A 18 1.60 6.50 -3.43
CA GLU A 18 1.48 5.09 -3.83
C GLU A 18 0.67 4.28 -2.80
N LEU A 19 0.92 4.53 -1.51
CA LEU A 19 0.17 3.87 -0.44
C LEU A 19 -1.33 4.22 -0.49
N ASN A 20 -1.64 5.50 -0.70
CA ASN A 20 -3.02 5.96 -0.77
C ASN A 20 -3.75 5.37 -1.99
N GLN A 21 -3.06 5.29 -3.13
CA GLN A 21 -3.59 4.64 -4.34
C GLN A 21 -3.87 3.15 -4.10
N SER A 22 -2.96 2.41 -3.45
CA SER A 22 -3.20 1.00 -3.12
C SER A 22 -4.37 0.80 -2.15
N ILE A 23 -4.55 1.70 -1.18
CA ILE A 23 -5.70 1.66 -0.26
C ILE A 23 -7.01 1.94 -1.02
N GLU A 24 -7.03 2.93 -1.91
CA GLU A 24 -8.19 3.24 -2.74
C GLU A 24 -8.56 2.08 -3.67
N GLU A 25 -7.58 1.37 -4.23
CA GLU A 25 -7.83 0.17 -5.04
C GLU A 25 -8.51 -0.95 -4.23
N ILE A 26 -8.04 -1.22 -3.01
CA ILE A 26 -8.63 -2.23 -2.11
C ILE A 26 -10.07 -1.85 -1.73
N LEU A 27 -10.33 -0.58 -1.49
CA LEU A 27 -11.66 -0.07 -1.14
C LEU A 27 -12.60 0.08 -2.34
N ALA A 28 -12.06 0.13 -3.57
CA ALA A 28 -12.83 0.19 -4.80
C ALA A 28 -13.32 -1.19 -5.26
N GLU A 29 -12.74 -2.28 -4.74
CA GLU A 29 -13.25 -3.62 -4.99
C GLU A 29 -14.68 -3.77 -4.45
N PRO A 30 -15.64 -4.30 -5.24
CA PRO A 30 -17.01 -4.47 -4.78
C PRO A 30 -17.08 -5.58 -3.73
N ALA A 31 -17.53 -5.24 -2.52
CA ALA A 31 -17.86 -6.21 -1.48
C ALA A 31 -19.31 -6.69 -1.62
N GLU A 32 -19.50 -8.01 -1.69
CA GLU A 32 -20.83 -8.64 -1.74
C GLU A 32 -21.54 -8.61 -0.37
N ASP A 33 -20.78 -8.63 0.72
CA ASP A 33 -21.28 -8.72 2.10
C ASP A 33 -20.51 -7.81 3.08
N LEU A 34 -21.12 -7.54 4.24
CA LEU A 34 -20.48 -6.78 5.33
C LEU A 34 -19.19 -7.43 5.84
N SER A 35 -19.10 -8.76 5.78
CA SER A 35 -17.87 -9.49 6.13
C SER A 35 -16.74 -9.17 5.15
N ALA A 36 -17.03 -9.19 3.85
CA ALA A 36 -16.06 -8.85 2.81
C ALA A 36 -15.60 -7.38 2.92
N GLN A 37 -16.52 -6.47 3.24
CA GLN A 37 -16.16 -5.06 3.50
C GLN A 37 -15.26 -4.89 4.73
N ALA A 38 -15.49 -5.68 5.79
CA ALA A 38 -14.63 -5.67 6.98
C ALA A 38 -13.22 -6.24 6.68
N GLU A 39 -13.13 -7.25 5.81
CA GLU A 39 -11.85 -7.79 5.36
C GLU A 39 -11.06 -6.79 4.51
N GLN A 40 -11.71 -6.08 3.58
CA GLN A 40 -11.09 -4.99 2.81
C GLN A 40 -10.56 -3.88 3.71
N LEU A 41 -11.35 -3.45 4.71
CA LEU A 41 -10.92 -2.45 5.68
C LEU A 41 -9.73 -2.93 6.52
N ASN A 42 -9.70 -4.21 6.90
CA ASN A 42 -8.55 -4.78 7.60
C ASN A 42 -7.31 -4.80 6.71
N GLN A 43 -7.43 -5.21 5.44
CA GLN A 43 -6.32 -5.19 4.49
C GLN A 43 -5.75 -3.78 4.28
N ALA A 44 -6.62 -2.78 4.10
CA ALA A 44 -6.21 -1.38 4.00
C ALA A 44 -5.45 -0.91 5.26
N HIS A 45 -5.94 -1.28 6.45
CA HIS A 45 -5.26 -0.94 7.71
C HIS A 45 -3.93 -1.68 7.90
N GLU A 46 -3.84 -2.95 7.51
CA GLU A 46 -2.57 -3.70 7.57
C GLU A 46 -1.52 -3.10 6.63
N LEU A 47 -1.92 -2.71 5.42
CA LEU A 47 -1.05 -2.05 4.44
C LEU A 47 -0.52 -0.71 4.98
N LEU A 48 -1.41 0.12 5.56
CA LEU A 48 -1.02 1.36 6.22
C LEU A 48 -0.06 1.11 7.40
N ARG A 49 -0.34 0.09 8.22
CA ARG A 49 0.50 -0.26 9.36
C ARG A 49 1.88 -0.73 8.92
N ALA A 50 1.96 -1.58 7.89
CA ALA A 50 3.23 -2.05 7.33
C ALA A 50 4.06 -0.86 6.82
N ALA A 51 3.44 0.04 6.05
CA ALA A 51 4.13 1.22 5.53
C ALA A 51 4.62 2.19 6.62
N LEU A 52 3.91 2.29 7.75
CA LEU A 52 4.35 3.06 8.92
C LEU A 52 5.46 2.36 9.72
N GLN A 53 5.53 1.03 9.70
CA GLN A 53 6.55 0.25 10.42
C GLN A 53 7.84 0.05 9.62
N GLU A 54 7.76 0.08 8.29
CA GLU A 54 8.91 -0.05 7.36
C GLU A 54 9.59 1.30 7.06
N ASN A 55 9.13 2.39 7.68
CA ASN A 55 9.74 3.73 7.66
C ASN A 55 10.68 3.96 8.85
#